data_AF-A0A7C1AMH9-F1
#
_entry.id   AF-A0A7C1AMH9-F1
#
_cell.length_a   1.000
_cell.length_b   1.000
_cell.length_c   1.000
_cell.angle_alpha   90.00
_cell.angle_beta   90.00
_cell.angle_gamma   90.00
#
_symmetry.space_group_name_H-M   'P 1'
#
loop_
_entity.id
_entity.type
_entity.pdbx_description
1 polymer ?
#
loop_
_entity_poly.entity_id
_entity_poly.type
_entity_poly.pdbx_seq_one_letter_code
_entity_poly.pdbx_strand_id
1 'polypeptide(L)' 'MMTISDNWKRVKGRVAEAAIRAGRDPEQIKIVAVGKTMPVEKLREAVAAGMPILGENR' A
#
# COMPACT_ATOMS: atom_id res chain seq x y z
N MET A 1 -0.36 13.39 -13.47
CA MET A 1 0.52 12.33 -12.93
C MET A 1 -0.05 11.93 -11.57
N MET A 2 -0.28 10.63 -11.29
CA MET A 2 -0.73 10.19 -9.96
C MET A 2 0.43 10.15 -8.98
N THR A 3 0.20 10.63 -7.76
CA THR A 3 1.18 10.58 -6.64
C THR A 3 1.24 9.19 -6.00
N ILE A 4 2.22 8.93 -5.13
CA ILE A 4 2.22 7.69 -4.34
C ILE A 4 0.98 7.64 -3.41
N SER A 5 0.53 8.79 -2.90
CA SER A 5 -0.68 8.87 -2.09
C SER A 5 -1.93 8.47 -2.86
N ASP A 6 -2.07 8.91 -4.12
CA ASP A 6 -3.20 8.53 -4.97
C ASP A 6 -3.19 7.02 -5.26
N ASN A 7 -2.01 6.47 -5.54
CA ASN A 7 -1.83 5.03 -5.72
C ASN A 7 -2.18 4.25 -4.45
N TRP A 8 -1.78 4.73 -3.28
CA TRP A 8 -2.10 4.11 -2.00
C TRP A 8 -3.61 4.02 -1.77
N LYS A 9 -4.33 5.15 -1.92
CA LYS A 9 -5.79 5.20 -1.75
C LYS A 9 -6.49 4.23 -2.69
N ARG A 10 -6.06 4.18 -3.96
CA ARG A 10 -6.60 3.28 -4.97
C ARG A 10 -6.38 1.81 -4.62
N VAL A 11 -5.16 1.44 -4.21
CA VAL A 11 -4.85 0.05 -3.82
C VAL A 11 -5.61 -0.35 -2.57
N LYS A 12 -5.62 0.50 -1.53
CA LYS A 12 -6.36 0.27 -0.28
C LYS A 12 -7.86 0.07 -0.54
N GLY A 13 -8.46 0.89 -1.40
CA GLY A 13 -9.87 0.74 -1.80
C GLY A 13 -10.15 -0.59 -2.49
N ARG A 14 -9.32 -0.98 -3.48
CA ARG A 14 -9.47 -2.27 -4.18
C ARG A 14 -9.36 -3.47 -3.24
N VAL A 15 -8.45 -3.42 -2.27
CA VAL A 15 -8.29 -4.48 -1.27
C VAL A 15 -9.51 -4.54 -0.35
N ALA A 16 -10.03 -3.41 0.10
CA ALA A 16 -11.22 -3.35 0.94
C ALA A 16 -12.46 -3.93 0.22
N GLU A 17 -12.69 -3.52 -1.03
CA GLU A 17 -13.79 -4.09 -1.84
C GLU A 17 -13.64 -5.60 -2.04
N ALA A 18 -12.42 -6.09 -2.28
CA ALA A 18 -12.17 -7.52 -2.42
C ALA A 18 -12.40 -8.29 -1.11
N ALA A 19 -12.00 -7.72 0.03
CA ALA A 19 -12.25 -8.30 1.35
C ALA A 19 -13.75 -8.43 1.61
N ILE A 20 -14.51 -7.34 1.37
CA ILE A 20 -15.97 -7.31 1.56
C ILE A 20 -16.65 -8.35 0.67
N ARG A 21 -16.29 -8.43 -0.62
CA ARG A 21 -16.83 -9.46 -1.54
C ARG A 21 -16.52 -10.88 -1.09
N ALA A 22 -15.41 -11.09 -0.38
CA ALA A 22 -15.03 -12.38 0.17
C ALA A 22 -15.61 -12.66 1.57
N GLY A 23 -16.46 -11.77 2.12
CA GLY A 23 -16.99 -11.89 3.48
C GLY A 23 -15.94 -11.74 4.58
N ARG A 24 -14.84 -11.03 4.30
CA ARG A 24 -13.74 -10.79 5.23
C ARG A 24 -13.70 -9.34 5.67
N ASP A 25 -13.22 -9.10 6.88
CA ASP A 25 -12.91 -7.76 7.37
C ASP A 25 -11.67 -7.21 6.62
N PRO A 26 -11.79 -6.05 5.93
CA PRO A 26 -10.66 -5.37 5.31
C PRO A 26 -9.49 -5.09 6.26
N GLU A 27 -9.74 -4.84 7.54
CA GLU A 27 -8.69 -4.50 8.52
C GLU A 27 -7.78 -5.69 8.84
N GLN A 28 -8.25 -6.90 8.58
CA GLN A 28 -7.44 -8.12 8.72
C GLN A 28 -6.46 -8.33 7.56
N ILE A 29 -6.55 -7.53 6.48
CA ILE A 29 -5.66 -7.64 5.32
C ILE A 29 -4.51 -6.64 5.44
N LYS A 30 -3.29 -7.16 5.54
CA LYS A 30 -2.07 -6.35 5.52
C LYS A 30 -1.63 -6.10 4.08
N ILE A 31 -1.42 -4.83 3.74
CA ILE A 31 -0.83 -4.43 2.46
C ILE A 31 0.63 -4.08 2.71
N VAL A 32 1.52 -4.69 1.94
CA VAL A 32 2.97 -4.48 2.00
C VAL A 32 3.41 -3.73 0.76
N ALA A 33 3.97 -2.54 0.93
CA ALA A 33 4.55 -1.78 -0.18
C ALA A 33 5.98 -2.30 -0.45
N VAL A 34 6.20 -2.86 -1.64
CA VAL A 34 7.50 -3.42 -2.02
C VAL A 34 8.42 -2.29 -2.45
N GLY A 35 9.47 -2.04 -1.67
CA GLY A 35 10.41 -0.92 -1.84
C GLY A 35 11.64 -1.24 -2.69
N LYS A 36 11.85 -2.51 -3.05
CA LYS A 36 13.04 -2.94 -3.79
C LYS A 36 13.28 -2.09 -5.03
N THR A 37 14.53 -1.71 -5.26
CA THR A 37 14.99 -0.88 -6.39
C THR A 37 14.46 0.56 -6.42
N MET A 38 13.68 1.00 -5.42
CA MET A 38 13.19 2.37 -5.34
C MET A 38 14.16 3.29 -4.59
N PRO A 39 14.30 4.56 -4.99
CA PRO A 39 15.04 5.55 -4.22
C PRO A 39 14.42 5.79 -2.84
N VAL A 40 15.25 6.17 -1.87
CA VAL A 40 14.83 6.44 -0.48
C VAL A 40 13.77 7.53 -0.41
N GLU A 41 13.81 8.51 -1.32
CA GLU A 41 12.83 9.59 -1.42
C GLU A 41 11.42 9.06 -1.70
N LYS A 42 11.33 8.02 -2.53
CA LYS A 42 10.05 7.35 -2.85
C LYS A 42 9.54 6.52 -1.68
N LEU A 43 10.44 5.88 -0.93
CA LEU A 43 10.08 5.18 0.31
C LEU A 43 9.57 6.16 1.39
N ARG A 44 10.19 7.33 1.51
CA ARG A 44 9.72 8.40 2.42
C ARG A 44 8.35 8.92 2.01
N GLU A 45 8.10 9.13 0.72
CA GLU A 45 6.79 9.53 0.19
C GLU A 45 5.72 8.46 0.50
N ALA A 46 6.06 7.17 0.39
CA ALA A 46 5.18 6.06 0.76
C ALA A 46 4.83 6.04 2.26
N VAL A 47 5.82 6.24 3.14
CA VAL A 47 5.59 6.36 4.59
C VAL A 47 4.72 7.57 4.90
N ALA A 48 5.00 8.73 4.31
CA ALA A 48 4.20 9.95 4.48
C ALA A 48 2.76 9.79 3.98
N ALA A 49 2.53 8.95 2.96
CA ALA A 49 1.19 8.61 2.48
C ALA A 49 0.40 7.68 3.44
N GLY A 50 1.03 7.19 4.51
CA GLY A 50 0.40 6.32 5.50
C GLY A 50 0.47 4.83 5.15
N MET A 51 1.46 4.41 4.36
CA MET A 51 1.75 2.98 4.17
C MET A 51 2.50 2.44 5.39
N PRO A 52 1.92 1.47 6.14
CA PRO A 52 2.48 1.06 7.43
C PRO A 52 3.60 0.02 7.32
N ILE A 53 3.72 -0.67 6.19
CA ILE A 53 4.64 -1.80 6.02
C ILE A 53 5.38 -1.66 4.69
N LEU A 54 6.71 -1.64 4.76
CA LEU A 54 7.61 -1.71 3.61
C LEU A 54 8.24 -3.11 3.53
N GLY A 55 8.29 -3.69 2.34
CA GLY A 55 8.92 -4.99 2.06
C GLY A 55 10.13 -4.85 1.15
N GLU A 56 11.25 -5.45 1.56
CA GLU A 56 12.50 -5.51 0.79
C GLU A 56 12.85 -6.96 0.46
N ASN A 57 13.47 -7.17 -0.71
CA ASN A 57 14.03 -8.47 -1.08
C ASN A 57 15.56 -8.40 -0.96
N ARG A 58 16.19 -9.53 -0.63
CA ARG A 58 17.64 -9.71 -0.62
C ARG A 58 18.12 -10.32 -1.94
#